data_AF-A0A355GJL6-F1
#
_entry.id   AF-A0A355GJL6-F1
#
_cell.length_a   1.000
_cell.length_b   1.000
_cell.length_c   1.000
_cell.angle_alpha   90.00
_cell.angle_beta   90.00
_cell.angle_gamma   90.00
#
_symmetry.space_group_name_H-M   'P 1'
#
loop_
_entity.id
_entity.type
_entity.pdbx_description
1 polymer ?
#
loop_
_entity_poly.entity_id
_entity_poly.type
_entity_poly.pdbx_seq_one_letter_code
_entity_poly.pdbx_strand_id
1 'polypeptide(L)'
;MQRSRFLYCLLFLSLALTTVKADDVEQQIKQIKQVQKEGQGNQAASQAVQQLSQADAAALIPILNSFAEANPLAVNWLCGAFEAVASNAIEQKQLPVDKLEAFVLDKSKHPRARRLAYETLIKVDPEATDRIIPGMINDASVTLRRDAVQRLIDEAKSLEKAGKKDEAKQIYQQALSGATDDDQVKAIVKPLRALGEKIDLQKHFGFLSNWKIIGPFDNTGRKGYDTAYAPEEQLDFAAAVEGKDGMVSWKSVNTEDDYGIFDIAKEISPYKEAVMYCAADFYSPDEQSLEIRLGTPNAWKIWVNGKLLFARNEYHRGMVMDQYSVPVTFKPGKNIILLKLCQNEQTESWAQRYQFQLRIARPSGTGVLSEKPEATTQLSR
;
A
#
# COMPACT_ATOMS: atom_id res chain seq x y z
N MET A 1 67.13 -12.76 -61.72
CA MET A 1 66.73 -11.48 -61.09
C MET A 1 65.25 -11.52 -60.77
N GLN A 2 64.89 -11.89 -59.54
CA GLN A 2 63.50 -11.94 -59.06
C GLN A 2 63.02 -10.54 -58.68
N ARG A 3 61.80 -10.18 -59.10
CA ARG A 3 61.09 -8.98 -58.67
C ARG A 3 60.09 -9.34 -57.57
N SER A 4 60.20 -8.64 -56.44
CA SER A 4 59.29 -8.71 -55.29
C SER A 4 57.97 -7.98 -55.61
N ARG A 5 56.84 -8.53 -55.18
CA ARG A 5 55.52 -7.86 -55.15
C ARG A 5 54.93 -8.06 -53.76
N PHE A 6 54.85 -6.97 -52.99
CA PHE A 6 54.06 -6.88 -51.77
C PHE A 6 52.60 -6.61 -52.16
N LEU A 7 51.67 -7.43 -51.65
CA LEU A 7 50.23 -7.26 -51.81
C LEU A 7 49.65 -6.79 -50.47
N TYR A 8 49.10 -5.58 -50.43
CA TYR A 8 48.35 -5.05 -49.29
C TYR A 8 46.91 -5.58 -49.36
N CYS A 9 46.48 -6.35 -48.35
CA CYS A 9 45.07 -6.66 -48.11
C CYS A 9 44.48 -5.63 -47.14
N LEU A 10 43.55 -4.81 -47.62
CA LEU A 10 42.66 -3.99 -46.79
C LEU A 10 41.48 -4.86 -46.33
N LEU A 11 41.37 -5.09 -45.02
CA LEU A 11 40.19 -5.67 -44.39
C LEU A 11 39.18 -4.54 -44.12
N PHE A 12 38.05 -4.56 -44.82
CA PHE A 12 36.89 -3.74 -44.48
C PHE A 12 36.07 -4.47 -43.41
N LEU A 13 36.05 -3.94 -42.19
CA LEU A 13 35.20 -4.40 -41.10
C LEU A 13 33.86 -3.62 -41.16
N SER A 14 32.82 -4.24 -41.73
CA SER A 14 31.47 -3.69 -41.71
C SER A 14 30.82 -3.93 -40.34
N LEU A 15 30.68 -2.89 -39.52
CA LEU A 15 29.83 -2.91 -38.33
C LEU A 15 28.37 -2.97 -38.78
N ALA A 16 27.72 -4.12 -38.62
CA ALA A 16 26.28 -4.23 -38.78
C ALA A 16 25.61 -3.66 -37.51
N LEU A 17 25.00 -2.47 -37.64
CA LEU A 17 24.07 -1.94 -36.65
C LEU A 17 22.80 -2.81 -36.69
N THR A 18 22.69 -3.78 -35.79
CA THR A 18 21.44 -4.52 -35.57
C THR A 18 20.46 -3.60 -34.83
N THR A 19 19.53 -3.00 -35.57
CA THR A 19 18.37 -2.36 -34.96
C THR A 19 17.45 -3.45 -34.41
N VAL A 20 17.21 -3.43 -33.10
CA VAL A 20 16.21 -4.30 -32.44
C VAL A 20 14.84 -3.92 -33.01
N LYS A 21 14.11 -4.88 -33.60
CA LYS A 21 12.81 -4.61 -34.21
C LYS A 21 11.71 -4.54 -33.14
N ALA A 22 10.58 -3.90 -33.46
CA ALA A 22 9.43 -3.82 -32.55
C ALA A 22 8.93 -5.20 -32.09
N ASP A 23 8.95 -6.20 -32.99
CA ASP A 23 8.61 -7.60 -32.67
C ASP A 23 9.54 -8.21 -31.60
N ASP A 24 10.82 -7.80 -31.59
CA ASP A 24 11.79 -8.29 -30.61
C ASP A 24 11.50 -7.73 -29.22
N VAL A 25 11.06 -6.46 -29.12
CA VAL A 25 10.72 -5.80 -27.83
C VAL A 25 9.56 -6.51 -27.16
N GLU A 26 8.48 -6.79 -27.89
CA GLU A 26 7.31 -7.48 -27.34
C GLU A 26 7.66 -8.90 -26.87
N GLN A 27 8.49 -9.61 -27.64
CA GLN A 27 8.97 -10.94 -27.28
C GLN A 27 9.79 -10.91 -25.98
N GLN A 28 10.71 -9.94 -25.82
CA GLN A 28 11.49 -9.83 -24.58
C GLN A 28 10.60 -9.55 -23.37
N ILE A 29 9.67 -8.60 -23.50
CA ILE A 29 8.71 -8.28 -22.44
C ILE A 29 7.92 -9.53 -22.05
N LYS A 30 7.45 -10.31 -23.03
CA LYS A 30 6.70 -11.55 -22.79
C LYS A 30 7.52 -12.58 -22.01
N GLN A 31 8.82 -12.72 -22.31
CA GLN A 31 9.70 -13.63 -21.59
C GLN A 31 9.96 -13.16 -20.15
N ILE A 32 10.19 -11.86 -19.94
CA ILE A 32 10.40 -11.28 -18.61
C ILE A 32 9.16 -11.48 -17.71
N LYS A 33 7.95 -11.37 -18.28
CA LYS A 33 6.69 -11.61 -17.55
C LYS A 33 6.51 -13.06 -17.04
N GLN A 34 7.30 -14.01 -17.52
CA GLN A 34 7.26 -15.41 -17.06
C GLN A 34 8.05 -15.65 -15.76
N VAL A 35 8.74 -14.64 -15.21
CA VAL A 35 9.44 -14.78 -13.93
C VAL A 35 8.46 -15.12 -12.81
N GLN A 36 8.77 -16.16 -12.04
CA GLN A 36 7.99 -16.60 -10.89
C GLN A 36 8.88 -16.78 -9.66
N LYS A 37 8.27 -17.21 -8.55
CA LYS A 37 8.97 -17.51 -7.30
C LYS A 37 10.03 -18.59 -7.51
N GLU A 38 10.99 -18.66 -6.58
CA GLU A 38 12.03 -19.70 -6.56
C GLU A 38 12.91 -19.75 -7.83
N GLY A 39 13.03 -18.61 -8.52
CA GLY A 39 13.92 -18.46 -9.68
C GLY A 39 13.40 -19.04 -10.99
N GLN A 40 12.16 -19.53 -11.02
CA GLN A 40 11.52 -20.00 -12.24
C GLN A 40 11.45 -18.86 -13.28
N GLY A 41 11.90 -19.13 -14.51
CA GLY A 41 11.93 -18.15 -15.60
C GLY A 41 13.12 -17.18 -15.58
N ASN A 42 13.97 -17.16 -14.53
CA ASN A 42 15.05 -16.18 -14.39
C ASN A 42 16.08 -16.23 -15.52
N GLN A 43 16.46 -17.41 -16.00
CA GLN A 43 17.48 -17.53 -17.05
C GLN A 43 17.02 -16.88 -18.37
N ALA A 44 15.78 -17.18 -18.78
CA ALA A 44 15.18 -16.58 -19.97
C ALA A 44 15.00 -15.07 -19.78
N ALA A 45 14.49 -14.63 -18.62
CA ALA A 45 14.33 -13.22 -18.31
C ALA A 45 15.66 -12.45 -18.29
N SER A 46 16.74 -13.07 -17.81
CA SER A 46 18.07 -12.45 -17.83
C SER A 46 18.57 -12.19 -19.24
N GLN A 47 18.39 -13.16 -20.15
CA GLN A 47 18.73 -12.99 -21.57
C GLN A 47 17.84 -11.92 -22.21
N ALA A 48 16.55 -11.94 -21.90
CA ALA A 48 15.59 -11.00 -22.43
C ALA A 48 15.86 -9.56 -21.98
N VAL A 49 16.18 -9.34 -20.71
CA VAL A 49 16.61 -8.02 -20.20
C VAL A 49 17.88 -7.58 -20.89
N GLN A 50 18.88 -8.46 -21.06
CA GLN A 50 20.12 -8.08 -21.73
C GLN A 50 19.87 -7.58 -23.18
N GLN A 51 18.95 -8.22 -23.91
CA GLN A 51 18.57 -7.80 -25.25
C GLN A 51 17.73 -6.52 -25.24
N LEU A 52 16.72 -6.46 -24.38
CA LEU A 52 15.81 -5.32 -24.25
C LEU A 52 16.53 -4.04 -23.82
N SER A 53 17.54 -4.14 -22.96
CA SER A 53 18.38 -3.01 -22.51
C SER A 53 19.19 -2.37 -23.64
N GLN A 54 19.34 -3.03 -24.79
CA GLN A 54 20.01 -2.49 -25.98
C GLN A 54 19.03 -1.89 -27.00
N ALA A 55 17.72 -1.92 -26.70
CA ALA A 55 16.72 -1.33 -27.57
C ALA A 55 16.84 0.20 -27.61
N ASP A 56 16.25 0.81 -28.64
CA ASP A 56 16.19 2.26 -28.78
C ASP A 56 15.09 2.88 -27.89
N ALA A 57 15.01 4.21 -27.91
CA ALA A 57 14.04 4.97 -27.12
C ALA A 57 12.56 4.63 -27.43
N ALA A 58 12.25 3.99 -28.56
CA ALA A 58 10.88 3.58 -28.89
C ALA A 58 10.38 2.45 -27.98
N ALA A 59 11.28 1.69 -27.34
CA ALA A 59 10.93 0.63 -26.40
C ALA A 59 10.43 1.13 -25.03
N LEU A 60 10.69 2.39 -24.67
CA LEU A 60 10.37 2.93 -23.33
C LEU A 60 8.88 2.83 -22.98
N ILE A 61 7.99 3.28 -23.87
CA ILE A 61 6.54 3.26 -23.63
C ILE A 61 5.97 1.82 -23.62
N PRO A 62 6.33 0.92 -24.55
CA PRO A 62 5.99 -0.50 -24.46
C PRO A 62 6.40 -1.13 -23.12
N ILE A 63 7.62 -0.88 -22.63
CA ILE A 63 8.09 -1.41 -21.35
C ILE A 63 7.20 -0.89 -20.21
N LEU A 64 6.93 0.41 -20.14
CA LEU A 64 6.10 1.00 -19.09
C LEU A 64 4.66 0.45 -19.10
N ASN A 65 4.05 0.27 -20.29
CA ASN A 65 2.71 -0.30 -20.40
C ASN A 65 2.66 -1.75 -19.88
N SER A 66 3.74 -2.51 -20.04
CA SER A 66 3.77 -3.93 -19.65
C SER A 66 3.68 -4.17 -18.14
N PHE A 67 3.88 -3.13 -17.32
CA PHE A 67 3.80 -3.24 -15.85
C PHE A 67 2.41 -3.66 -15.37
N ALA A 68 1.33 -3.26 -16.07
CA ALA A 68 -0.04 -3.54 -15.65
C ALA A 68 -0.37 -5.05 -15.59
N GLU A 69 0.33 -5.85 -16.38
CA GLU A 69 0.11 -7.30 -16.49
C GLU A 69 1.28 -8.11 -15.89
N ALA A 70 2.25 -7.44 -15.28
CA ALA A 70 3.44 -8.06 -14.72
C ALA A 70 3.26 -8.33 -13.23
N ASN A 71 3.70 -9.50 -12.77
CA ASN A 71 3.79 -9.76 -11.34
C ASN A 71 4.92 -8.92 -10.70
N PRO A 72 4.97 -8.76 -9.36
CA PRO A 72 5.96 -7.92 -8.71
C PRO A 72 7.43 -8.26 -9.00
N LEU A 73 7.74 -9.54 -9.25
CA LEU A 73 9.09 -9.96 -9.61
C LEU A 73 9.42 -9.50 -11.02
N ALA A 74 8.56 -9.76 -12.00
CA ALA A 74 8.72 -9.32 -13.38
C ALA A 74 8.82 -7.79 -13.50
N VAL A 75 8.05 -7.03 -12.72
CA VAL A 75 8.15 -5.56 -12.65
C VAL A 75 9.57 -5.10 -12.29
N ASN A 76 10.25 -5.79 -11.36
CA ASN A 76 11.63 -5.42 -10.99
C ASN A 76 12.61 -5.61 -12.17
N TRP A 77 12.46 -6.68 -12.95
CA TRP A 77 13.27 -6.90 -14.15
C TRP A 77 12.99 -5.85 -15.24
N LEU A 78 11.72 -5.53 -15.46
CA LEU A 78 11.29 -4.50 -16.42
C LEU A 78 11.80 -3.11 -16.04
N CYS A 79 11.85 -2.77 -14.75
CA CYS A 79 12.46 -1.52 -14.26
C CYS A 79 13.92 -1.41 -14.72
N GLY A 80 14.73 -2.46 -14.50
CA GLY A 80 16.15 -2.43 -14.89
C GLY A 80 16.35 -2.30 -16.41
N ALA A 81 15.52 -2.97 -17.21
CA ALA A 81 15.54 -2.83 -18.66
C ALA A 81 15.17 -1.39 -19.10
N PHE A 82 14.11 -0.83 -18.52
CA PHE A 82 13.68 0.54 -18.79
C PHE A 82 14.79 1.55 -18.45
N GLU A 83 15.42 1.43 -17.28
CA GLU A 83 16.47 2.34 -16.83
C GLU A 83 17.69 2.32 -17.77
N ALA A 84 18.08 1.15 -18.27
CA ALA A 84 19.15 1.03 -19.24
C ALA A 84 18.81 1.72 -20.57
N VAL A 85 17.63 1.46 -21.14
CA VAL A 85 17.16 2.12 -22.36
C VAL A 85 17.04 3.63 -22.16
N ALA A 86 16.51 4.07 -21.01
CA ALA A 86 16.34 5.48 -20.68
C ALA A 86 17.69 6.19 -20.53
N SER A 87 18.68 5.56 -19.88
CA SER A 87 20.03 6.12 -19.75
C SER A 87 20.65 6.37 -21.13
N ASN A 88 20.60 5.36 -22.01
CA ASN A 88 21.10 5.49 -23.38
C ASN A 88 20.35 6.60 -24.15
N ALA A 89 19.02 6.67 -24.02
CA ALA A 89 18.22 7.70 -24.67
C ALA A 89 18.54 9.12 -24.16
N ILE A 90 18.85 9.28 -22.87
CA ILE A 90 19.29 10.56 -22.29
C ILE A 90 20.65 10.96 -22.85
N GLU A 91 21.63 10.05 -22.86
CA GLU A 91 22.98 10.31 -23.40
C GLU A 91 22.94 10.71 -24.87
N GLN A 92 22.06 10.08 -25.64
CA GLN A 92 21.87 10.36 -27.07
C GLN A 92 20.94 11.57 -27.32
N LYS A 93 20.37 12.19 -26.28
CA LYS A 93 19.37 13.27 -26.38
C LYS A 93 18.14 12.90 -27.22
N GLN A 94 17.72 11.64 -27.12
CA GLN A 94 16.59 11.06 -27.85
C GLN A 94 15.44 10.65 -26.92
N LEU A 95 15.47 11.08 -25.66
CA LEU A 95 14.40 10.77 -24.72
C LEU A 95 13.06 11.34 -25.23
N PRO A 96 11.98 10.54 -25.31
CA PRO A 96 10.69 10.99 -25.82
C PRO A 96 9.91 11.73 -24.72
N VAL A 97 10.36 12.93 -24.38
CA VAL A 97 9.86 13.79 -23.29
C VAL A 97 8.33 13.89 -23.28
N ASP A 98 7.72 14.31 -24.39
CA ASP A 98 6.26 14.50 -24.50
C ASP A 98 5.48 13.20 -24.23
N LYS A 99 6.00 12.06 -24.70
CA LYS A 99 5.34 10.75 -24.50
C LYS A 99 5.46 10.30 -23.05
N LEU A 100 6.58 10.57 -22.39
CA LEU A 100 6.76 10.26 -20.98
C LEU A 100 5.85 11.13 -20.11
N GLU A 101 5.77 12.44 -20.38
CA GLU A 101 4.87 13.34 -19.64
C GLU A 101 3.41 12.91 -19.81
N ALA A 102 2.96 12.63 -21.04
CA ALA A 102 1.62 12.10 -21.28
C ALA A 102 1.37 10.78 -20.53
N PHE A 103 2.37 9.90 -20.47
CA PHE A 103 2.27 8.65 -19.72
C PHE A 103 2.14 8.89 -18.20
N VAL A 104 2.88 9.85 -17.64
CA VAL A 104 2.79 10.22 -16.22
C VAL A 104 1.42 10.83 -15.90
N LEU A 105 0.85 11.63 -16.79
CA LEU A 105 -0.45 12.27 -16.58
C LEU A 105 -1.64 11.30 -16.72
N ASP A 106 -1.49 10.20 -17.44
CA ASP A 106 -2.52 9.18 -17.57
C ASP A 106 -2.66 8.35 -16.29
N LYS A 107 -3.63 8.72 -15.45
CA LYS A 107 -3.92 8.08 -14.16
C LYS A 107 -4.42 6.63 -14.27
N SER A 108 -4.76 6.14 -15.47
CA SER A 108 -5.11 4.73 -15.70
C SER A 108 -3.87 3.82 -15.76
N LYS A 109 -2.67 4.39 -15.98
CA LYS A 109 -1.42 3.63 -16.07
C LYS A 109 -0.94 3.14 -14.71
N HIS A 110 -0.18 2.04 -14.74
CA HIS A 110 0.35 1.41 -13.53
C HIS A 110 1.14 2.43 -12.67
N PRO A 111 0.80 2.61 -11.38
CA PRO A 111 1.38 3.67 -10.54
C PRO A 111 2.91 3.69 -10.48
N ARG A 112 3.54 2.52 -10.38
CA ARG A 112 5.01 2.39 -10.36
C ARG A 112 5.65 2.73 -11.70
N ALA A 113 4.98 2.46 -12.83
CA ALA A 113 5.48 2.81 -14.15
C ALA A 113 5.41 4.33 -14.34
N ARG A 114 4.32 4.96 -13.91
CA ARG A 114 4.18 6.42 -13.92
C ARG A 114 5.26 7.09 -13.08
N ARG A 115 5.58 6.54 -11.90
CA ARG A 115 6.69 7.05 -11.07
C ARG A 115 8.03 6.95 -11.79
N LEU A 116 8.34 5.81 -12.40
CA LEU A 116 9.58 5.60 -13.13
C LEU A 116 9.72 6.53 -14.34
N ALA A 117 8.63 6.74 -15.08
CA ALA A 117 8.56 7.69 -16.19
C ALA A 117 8.82 9.13 -15.70
N TYR A 118 8.19 9.52 -14.59
CA TYR A 118 8.36 10.84 -13.97
C TYR A 118 9.81 11.08 -13.53
N GLU A 119 10.41 10.14 -12.79
CA GLU A 119 11.80 10.24 -12.33
C GLU A 119 12.80 10.31 -13.49
N THR A 120 12.45 9.72 -14.64
CA THR A 120 13.27 9.78 -15.84
C THR A 120 13.11 11.11 -16.58
N LEU A 121 11.87 11.60 -16.70
CA LEU A 121 11.55 12.88 -17.31
C LEU A 121 12.30 14.04 -16.61
N ILE A 122 12.23 14.09 -15.27
CA ILE A 122 12.83 15.20 -14.51
C ILE A 122 14.36 15.24 -14.55
N LYS A 123 15.04 14.20 -15.06
CA LYS A 123 16.50 14.22 -15.29
C LYS A 123 16.89 15.16 -16.43
N VAL A 124 16.00 15.37 -17.40
CA VAL A 124 16.25 16.23 -18.57
C VAL A 124 15.33 17.46 -18.59
N ASP A 125 14.21 17.41 -17.89
CA ASP A 125 13.25 18.50 -17.76
C ASP A 125 12.79 18.64 -16.29
N PRO A 126 13.60 19.30 -15.43
CA PRO A 126 13.25 19.50 -14.02
C PRO A 126 11.94 20.28 -13.81
N GLU A 127 11.60 21.19 -14.74
CA GLU A 127 10.40 22.03 -14.68
C GLU A 127 9.11 21.21 -14.89
N ALA A 128 9.20 19.98 -15.40
CA ALA A 128 8.07 19.05 -15.46
C ALA A 128 7.45 18.81 -14.07
N THR A 129 8.24 18.95 -12.99
CA THR A 129 7.74 18.89 -11.61
C THR A 129 6.58 19.87 -11.38
N ASP A 130 6.72 21.11 -11.83
CA ASP A 130 5.73 22.17 -11.62
C ASP A 130 4.48 21.97 -12.47
N ARG A 131 4.61 21.29 -13.61
CA ARG A 131 3.48 20.96 -14.50
C ARG A 131 2.69 19.75 -14.01
N ILE A 132 3.36 18.77 -13.40
CA ILE A 132 2.79 17.45 -13.11
C ILE A 132 2.33 17.35 -11.65
N ILE A 133 3.23 17.60 -10.70
CA ILE A 133 3.01 17.27 -9.28
C ILE A 133 1.80 17.96 -8.65
N PRO A 134 1.48 19.24 -8.96
CA PRO A 134 0.27 19.87 -8.41
C PRO A 134 -1.03 19.09 -8.67
N GLY A 135 -1.11 18.36 -9.80
CA GLY A 135 -2.27 17.54 -10.17
C GLY A 135 -2.37 16.18 -9.47
N MET A 136 -1.42 15.85 -8.59
CA MET A 136 -1.25 14.50 -8.01
C MET A 136 -1.74 14.35 -6.57
N ILE A 137 -2.33 15.38 -5.96
CA ILE A 137 -2.74 15.37 -4.54
C ILE A 137 -3.67 14.20 -4.15
N ASN A 138 -4.48 13.68 -5.08
CA ASN A 138 -5.36 12.52 -4.86
C ASN A 138 -5.01 11.35 -5.79
N ASP A 139 -3.78 11.30 -6.28
CA ASP A 139 -3.36 10.27 -7.23
C ASP A 139 -3.26 8.89 -6.58
N ALA A 140 -3.56 7.82 -7.33
CA ALA A 140 -3.43 6.45 -6.84
C ALA A 140 -1.96 6.06 -6.57
N SER A 141 -1.01 6.66 -7.29
CA SER A 141 0.43 6.53 -7.05
C SER A 141 0.82 7.24 -5.77
N VAL A 142 1.12 6.44 -4.74
CA VAL A 142 1.55 6.91 -3.42
C VAL A 142 2.73 7.86 -3.54
N THR A 143 3.73 7.54 -4.37
CA THR A 143 4.93 8.35 -4.52
C THR A 143 4.67 9.71 -5.20
N LEU A 144 3.82 9.75 -6.24
CA LEU A 144 3.48 11.03 -6.89
C LEU A 144 2.60 11.89 -5.98
N ARG A 145 1.67 11.25 -5.26
CA ARG A 145 0.83 11.91 -4.27
C ARG A 145 1.65 12.48 -3.13
N ARG A 146 2.62 11.73 -2.63
CA ARG A 146 3.54 12.16 -1.56
C ARG A 146 4.29 13.44 -1.94
N ASP A 147 4.78 13.53 -3.18
CA ASP A 147 5.43 14.75 -3.68
C ASP A 147 4.45 15.94 -3.72
N ALA A 148 3.20 15.72 -4.14
CA ALA A 148 2.17 16.75 -4.17
C ALA A 148 1.81 17.26 -2.76
N VAL A 149 1.67 16.34 -1.81
CA VAL A 149 1.45 16.65 -0.39
C VAL A 149 2.64 17.43 0.15
N GLN A 150 3.87 17.01 -0.17
CA GLN A 150 5.08 17.67 0.30
C GLN A 150 5.18 19.11 -0.20
N ARG A 151 4.87 19.36 -1.47
CA ARG A 151 4.81 20.71 -2.05
C ARG A 151 3.88 21.62 -1.24
N LEU A 152 2.68 21.14 -0.89
CA LEU A 152 1.71 21.92 -0.09
C LEU A 152 2.18 22.12 1.35
N ILE A 153 2.83 21.12 1.96
CA ILE A 153 3.45 21.27 3.29
C ILE A 153 4.47 22.40 3.27
N ASP A 154 5.33 22.46 2.26
CA ASP A 154 6.39 23.46 2.17
C ASP A 154 5.85 24.86 1.85
N GLU A 155 4.80 24.94 1.04
CA GLU A 155 4.03 26.17 0.79
C GLU A 155 3.38 26.69 2.09
N ALA A 156 2.68 25.82 2.83
CA ALA A 156 2.04 26.18 4.11
C ALA A 156 3.07 26.68 5.14
N LYS A 157 4.20 25.98 5.29
CA LYS A 157 5.31 26.41 6.16
C LYS A 157 5.86 27.78 5.76
N SER A 158 5.94 28.07 4.47
CA SER A 158 6.41 29.37 3.96
C SER A 158 5.43 30.49 4.31
N LEU A 159 4.13 30.23 4.19
CA LEU A 159 3.06 31.15 4.59
C LEU A 159 3.05 31.40 6.12
N GLU A 160 3.26 30.37 6.93
CA GLU A 160 3.39 30.52 8.39
C GLU A 160 4.57 31.43 8.76
N LYS A 161 5.73 31.22 8.12
CA LYS A 161 6.92 32.07 8.32
C LYS A 161 6.67 33.52 7.91
N ALA A 162 5.81 33.75 6.92
CA ALA A 162 5.38 35.07 6.49
C ALA A 162 4.27 35.68 7.36
N GLY A 163 3.83 35.01 8.44
CA GLY A 163 2.76 35.47 9.33
C GLY A 163 1.34 35.30 8.77
N LYS A 164 1.18 34.67 7.61
CA LYS A 164 -0.09 34.46 6.90
C LYS A 164 -0.79 33.20 7.40
N LYS A 165 -1.20 33.20 8.67
CA LYS A 165 -1.71 32.01 9.37
C LYS A 165 -2.97 31.41 8.73
N ASP A 166 -3.91 32.24 8.27
CA ASP A 166 -5.15 31.75 7.66
C ASP A 166 -4.90 31.10 6.29
N GLU A 167 -4.03 31.69 5.47
CA GLU A 167 -3.61 31.10 4.19
C GLU A 167 -2.86 29.78 4.43
N ALA A 168 -1.92 29.75 5.38
CA ALA A 168 -1.20 28.53 5.73
C ALA A 168 -2.13 27.40 6.18
N LYS A 169 -3.15 27.74 6.99
CA LYS A 169 -4.16 26.79 7.46
C LYS A 169 -4.91 26.14 6.30
N GLN A 170 -5.34 26.93 5.32
CA GLN A 170 -6.02 26.43 4.13
C GLN A 170 -5.13 25.48 3.33
N ILE A 171 -3.85 25.83 3.14
CA ILE A 171 -2.90 24.97 2.42
C ILE A 171 -2.61 23.67 3.18
N TYR A 172 -2.48 23.71 4.51
CA TYR A 172 -2.36 22.48 5.30
C TYR A 172 -3.62 21.60 5.21
N GLN A 173 -4.82 22.17 5.22
CA GLN A 173 -6.06 21.42 5.03
C GLN A 173 -6.09 20.76 3.63
N GLN A 174 -5.64 21.47 2.60
CA GLN A 174 -5.48 20.91 1.25
C GLN A 174 -4.44 19.77 1.24
N ALA A 175 -3.29 19.95 1.89
CA ALA A 175 -2.27 18.91 2.02
C ALA A 175 -2.83 17.65 2.71
N LEU A 176 -3.61 17.83 3.78
CA LEU A 176 -4.22 16.74 4.54
C LEU A 176 -5.20 15.93 3.69
N SER A 177 -5.88 16.54 2.71
CA SER A 177 -6.83 15.83 1.85
C SER A 177 -6.19 14.70 1.03
N GLY A 178 -4.90 14.82 0.72
CA GLY A 178 -4.12 13.83 -0.03
C GLY A 178 -3.14 13.00 0.80
N ALA A 179 -2.88 13.42 2.05
CA ALA A 179 -1.90 12.77 2.90
C ALA A 179 -2.38 11.38 3.34
N THR A 180 -1.49 10.39 3.25
CA THR A 180 -1.76 9.01 3.70
C THR A 180 -0.62 8.42 4.51
N ASP A 181 0.57 9.00 4.41
CA ASP A 181 1.75 8.55 5.14
C ASP A 181 1.79 9.22 6.53
N ASP A 182 2.02 8.41 7.56
CA ASP A 182 2.04 8.82 8.97
C ASP A 182 2.90 10.07 9.23
N ASP A 183 4.07 10.15 8.60
CA ASP A 183 5.01 11.24 8.82
C ASP A 183 4.51 12.57 8.22
N GLN A 184 3.94 12.55 7.02
CA GLN A 184 3.34 13.73 6.39
C GLN A 184 2.08 14.16 7.12
N VAL A 185 1.22 13.22 7.51
CA VAL A 185 0.03 13.51 8.30
C VAL A 185 0.42 14.18 9.62
N LYS A 186 1.44 13.67 10.33
CA LYS A 186 1.96 14.33 11.55
C LYS A 186 2.51 15.72 11.26
N ALA A 187 3.25 15.89 10.16
CA ALA A 187 3.80 17.19 9.75
C ALA A 187 2.71 18.23 9.42
N ILE A 188 1.52 17.80 9.02
CA ILE A 188 0.36 18.65 8.70
C ILE A 188 -0.54 18.88 9.94
N VAL A 189 -0.87 17.81 10.67
CA VAL A 189 -1.82 17.87 11.77
C VAL A 189 -1.27 18.62 12.98
N LYS A 190 0.04 18.54 13.23
CA LYS A 190 0.69 19.30 14.31
C LYS A 190 0.47 20.82 14.17
N PRO A 191 0.80 21.48 13.04
CA PRO A 191 0.52 22.90 12.87
C PRO A 191 -0.99 23.20 12.79
N LEU A 192 -1.81 22.37 12.13
CA LEU A 192 -3.27 22.58 12.11
C LEU A 192 -3.88 22.64 13.52
N ARG A 193 -3.50 21.72 14.41
CA ARG A 193 -3.94 21.73 15.82
C ARG A 193 -3.45 22.98 16.55
N ALA A 194 -2.22 23.44 16.30
CA ALA A 194 -1.69 24.67 16.87
C ALA A 194 -2.41 25.94 16.35
N LEU A 195 -2.99 25.87 15.14
CA LEU A 195 -3.85 26.90 14.55
C LEU A 195 -5.33 26.77 14.98
N GLY A 196 -5.64 25.86 15.91
CA GLY A 196 -6.97 25.71 16.52
C GLY A 196 -7.90 24.72 15.80
N GLU A 197 -7.43 24.02 14.77
CA GLU A 197 -8.24 23.02 14.06
C GLU A 197 -8.32 21.70 14.83
N LYS A 198 -9.51 21.10 14.87
CA LYS A 198 -9.72 19.77 15.42
C LYS A 198 -9.67 18.75 14.29
N ILE A 199 -8.63 17.90 14.30
CA ILE A 199 -8.44 16.86 13.29
C ILE A 199 -8.71 15.49 13.91
N ASP A 200 -9.68 14.79 13.33
CA ASP A 200 -10.04 13.41 13.65
C ASP A 200 -9.18 12.46 12.80
N LEU A 201 -8.10 11.95 13.41
CA LEU A 201 -7.16 11.05 12.74
C LEU A 201 -7.75 9.66 12.50
N GLN A 202 -8.67 9.21 13.37
CA GLN A 202 -9.37 7.94 13.16
C GLN A 202 -10.15 7.97 11.86
N LYS A 203 -10.91 9.05 11.61
CA LYS A 203 -11.63 9.23 10.35
C LYS A 203 -10.71 9.43 9.16
N HIS A 204 -9.67 10.26 9.30
CA HIS A 204 -8.73 10.52 8.21
C HIS A 204 -8.10 9.24 7.67
N PHE A 205 -7.69 8.33 8.56
CA PHE A 205 -7.07 7.05 8.18
C PHE A 205 -8.07 5.91 7.95
N GLY A 206 -9.34 6.07 8.31
CA GLY A 206 -10.34 5.01 8.20
C GLY A 206 -10.21 3.92 9.27
N PHE A 207 -9.69 4.27 10.46
CA PHE A 207 -9.60 3.33 11.58
C PHE A 207 -10.98 2.91 12.08
N LEU A 208 -11.13 1.64 12.39
CA LEU A 208 -12.27 1.12 13.13
C LEU A 208 -11.99 1.26 14.63
N SER A 209 -12.77 2.07 15.31
CA SER A 209 -12.59 2.36 16.74
C SER A 209 -13.71 1.82 17.63
N ASN A 210 -14.79 1.29 17.05
CA ASN A 210 -15.91 0.70 17.78
C ASN A 210 -15.92 -0.82 17.55
N TRP A 211 -15.85 -1.57 18.64
CA TRP A 211 -15.71 -3.02 18.62
C TRP A 211 -16.73 -3.69 19.53
N LYS A 212 -17.14 -4.89 19.17
CA LYS A 212 -17.69 -5.86 20.11
C LYS A 212 -16.59 -6.85 20.43
N ILE A 213 -16.35 -7.14 21.69
CA ILE A 213 -15.27 -8.02 22.12
C ILE A 213 -15.79 -9.14 23.02
N ILE A 214 -15.23 -10.34 22.88
CA ILE A 214 -15.53 -11.51 23.72
C ILE A 214 -14.25 -12.32 23.99
N GLY A 215 -14.17 -12.87 25.20
CA GLY A 215 -13.05 -13.63 25.72
C GLY A 215 -12.81 -13.32 27.20
N PRO A 216 -11.75 -13.87 27.81
CA PRO A 216 -10.71 -14.67 27.17
C PRO A 216 -11.17 -16.11 26.89
N PHE A 217 -10.68 -16.69 25.79
CA PHE A 217 -10.67 -18.14 25.56
C PHE A 217 -9.27 -18.68 25.78
N ASP A 218 -9.15 -20.00 25.93
CA ASP A 218 -7.87 -20.62 26.26
C ASP A 218 -6.84 -20.56 25.12
N ASN A 219 -5.62 -20.14 25.41
CA ASN A 219 -4.48 -20.23 24.49
C ASN A 219 -3.26 -20.89 25.17
N THR A 220 -3.46 -21.71 26.20
CA THR A 220 -2.36 -22.41 26.87
C THR A 220 -1.53 -23.23 25.87
N GLY A 221 -0.21 -23.03 25.90
CA GLY A 221 0.70 -23.63 24.92
C GLY A 221 0.48 -23.15 23.48
N ARG A 222 -0.13 -21.96 23.29
CA ARG A 222 -0.49 -21.36 21.98
C ARG A 222 -1.51 -22.15 21.15
N LYS A 223 -2.17 -23.15 21.75
CA LYS A 223 -3.14 -24.02 21.04
C LYS A 223 -4.39 -23.27 20.56
N GLY A 224 -4.76 -22.21 21.27
CA GLY A 224 -5.93 -21.39 20.98
C GLY A 224 -5.88 -20.74 19.61
N TYR A 225 -4.70 -20.61 18.99
CA TYR A 225 -4.58 -20.18 17.60
C TYR A 225 -5.34 -21.10 16.65
N ASP A 226 -5.16 -22.42 16.77
CA ASP A 226 -5.76 -23.43 15.89
C ASP A 226 -7.13 -23.93 16.37
N THR A 227 -7.41 -23.83 17.68
CA THR A 227 -8.74 -24.13 18.22
C THR A 227 -9.78 -23.17 17.67
N ALA A 228 -10.84 -23.70 17.05
CA ALA A 228 -12.04 -22.95 16.73
C ALA A 228 -12.87 -22.74 18.01
N TYR A 229 -13.21 -21.50 18.33
CA TYR A 229 -14.14 -21.15 19.40
C TYR A 229 -15.47 -20.70 18.79
N ALA A 230 -16.52 -20.65 19.62
CA ALA A 230 -17.89 -20.33 19.19
C ALA A 230 -18.01 -19.10 18.24
N PRO A 231 -17.27 -17.97 18.45
CA PRO A 231 -17.31 -16.84 17.52
C PRO A 231 -16.90 -17.13 16.08
N GLU A 232 -16.10 -18.17 15.83
CA GLU A 232 -15.69 -18.59 14.47
C GLU A 232 -16.78 -19.36 13.73
N GLU A 233 -17.64 -20.07 14.46
CA GLU A 233 -18.71 -20.90 13.90
C GLU A 233 -19.97 -20.08 13.68
N GLN A 234 -20.39 -19.32 14.71
CA GLN A 234 -21.58 -18.50 14.67
C GLN A 234 -21.39 -17.22 15.48
N LEU A 235 -21.57 -16.08 14.82
CA LEU A 235 -21.60 -14.77 15.47
C LEU A 235 -22.97 -14.50 16.10
N ASP A 236 -23.18 -15.04 17.30
CA ASP A 236 -24.30 -14.66 18.17
C ASP A 236 -23.83 -13.66 19.24
N PHE A 237 -24.24 -12.40 19.08
CA PHE A 237 -23.89 -11.32 20.00
C PHE A 237 -24.65 -11.37 21.33
N ALA A 238 -25.70 -12.20 21.44
CA ALA A 238 -26.48 -12.36 22.67
C ALA A 238 -26.06 -13.57 23.50
N ALA A 239 -25.33 -14.53 22.91
CA ALA A 239 -24.90 -15.74 23.59
C ALA A 239 -23.83 -15.48 24.67
N ALA A 240 -23.93 -16.22 25.76
CA ALA A 240 -22.84 -16.47 26.69
C ALA A 240 -22.24 -17.84 26.38
N VAL A 241 -20.90 -17.94 26.34
CA VAL A 241 -20.18 -19.16 25.99
C VAL A 241 -19.07 -19.43 27.00
N GLU A 242 -18.62 -20.68 27.08
CA GLU A 242 -17.53 -21.06 27.96
C GLU A 242 -16.20 -20.45 27.47
N GLY A 243 -15.58 -19.65 28.33
CA GLY A 243 -14.25 -19.06 28.15
C GLY A 243 -13.21 -19.69 29.09
N LYS A 244 -12.01 -19.12 29.12
CA LYS A 244 -10.87 -19.62 29.89
C LYS A 244 -11.15 -19.64 31.41
N ASP A 245 -11.74 -18.56 31.91
CA ASP A 245 -11.95 -18.31 33.35
C ASP A 245 -13.44 -18.39 33.76
N GLY A 246 -14.27 -19.00 32.90
CA GLY A 246 -15.73 -19.08 33.08
C GLY A 246 -16.51 -18.55 31.88
N MET A 247 -17.81 -18.34 32.05
CA MET A 247 -18.68 -17.86 30.97
C MET A 247 -18.32 -16.44 30.55
N VAL A 248 -18.23 -16.22 29.24
CA VAL A 248 -17.92 -14.93 28.62
C VAL A 248 -19.05 -14.53 27.66
N SER A 249 -19.28 -13.23 27.52
CA SER A 249 -20.28 -12.66 26.62
C SER A 249 -19.70 -11.47 25.87
N TRP A 250 -20.31 -11.13 24.74
CA TRP A 250 -19.90 -9.95 23.98
C TRP A 250 -20.13 -8.67 24.76
N LYS A 251 -19.18 -7.74 24.65
CA LYS A 251 -19.25 -6.39 25.21
C LYS A 251 -18.89 -5.37 24.16
N SER A 252 -19.58 -4.23 24.14
CA SER A 252 -19.19 -3.11 23.29
C SER A 252 -18.04 -2.35 23.96
N VAL A 253 -16.98 -2.07 23.18
CA VAL A 253 -15.82 -1.30 23.60
C VAL A 253 -15.42 -0.34 22.48
N ASN A 254 -14.74 0.75 22.84
CA ASN A 254 -14.20 1.70 21.88
C ASN A 254 -12.83 2.22 22.31
N THR A 255 -12.12 2.87 21.40
CA THR A 255 -10.89 3.61 21.69
C THR A 255 -10.97 5.05 21.19
N GLU A 256 -10.41 5.98 21.96
CA GLU A 256 -10.24 7.39 21.57
C GLU A 256 -8.82 7.69 21.07
N ASP A 257 -7.96 6.68 20.97
CA ASP A 257 -6.60 6.83 20.45
C ASP A 257 -6.61 7.32 19.00
N ASP A 258 -5.81 8.34 18.68
CA ASP A 258 -5.74 8.98 17.36
C ASP A 258 -5.49 7.97 16.21
N TYR A 259 -4.79 6.86 16.50
CA TYR A 259 -4.44 5.80 15.54
C TYR A 259 -5.32 4.55 15.68
N GLY A 260 -6.44 4.66 16.41
CA GLY A 260 -7.38 3.56 16.58
C GLY A 260 -6.80 2.36 17.32
N ILE A 261 -5.77 2.56 18.14
CA ILE A 261 -5.19 1.47 18.93
C ILE A 261 -6.16 1.09 20.04
N PHE A 262 -6.59 -0.15 20.06
CA PHE A 262 -7.29 -0.76 21.18
C PHE A 262 -6.33 -1.66 21.97
N ASP A 263 -6.07 -1.29 23.21
CA ASP A 263 -5.17 -2.02 24.12
C ASP A 263 -6.00 -2.91 25.05
N ILE A 264 -6.09 -4.21 24.73
CA ILE A 264 -6.85 -5.19 25.50
C ILE A 264 -6.24 -5.34 26.91
N ALA A 265 -4.91 -5.32 27.02
CA ALA A 265 -4.23 -5.48 28.30
C ALA A 265 -4.59 -4.35 29.28
N LYS A 266 -4.66 -3.11 28.76
CA LYS A 266 -5.00 -1.92 29.54
C LYS A 266 -6.49 -1.75 29.79
N GLU A 267 -7.33 -1.94 28.76
CA GLU A 267 -8.75 -1.61 28.80
C GLU A 267 -9.63 -2.76 29.33
N ILE A 268 -9.12 -4.00 29.31
CA ILE A 268 -9.86 -5.17 29.80
C ILE A 268 -9.08 -5.88 30.91
N SER A 269 -7.97 -6.51 30.56
CA SER A 269 -7.10 -7.24 31.49
C SER A 269 -5.87 -7.75 30.75
N PRO A 270 -4.68 -7.78 31.36
CA PRO A 270 -3.46 -8.32 30.78
C PRO A 270 -3.46 -9.86 30.76
N TYR A 271 -4.46 -10.46 30.11
CA TYR A 271 -4.59 -11.90 30.00
C TYR A 271 -3.39 -12.51 29.28
N LYS A 272 -2.88 -13.60 29.83
CA LYS A 272 -1.86 -14.46 29.23
C LYS A 272 -2.50 -15.75 28.80
N GLU A 273 -1.89 -16.41 27.82
CA GLU A 273 -2.43 -17.66 27.28
C GLU A 273 -3.92 -17.51 26.96
N ALA A 274 -4.27 -16.42 26.30
CA ALA A 274 -5.65 -16.04 26.05
C ALA A 274 -5.89 -15.72 24.57
N VAL A 275 -7.10 -16.00 24.12
CA VAL A 275 -7.64 -15.54 22.84
C VAL A 275 -8.78 -14.56 23.11
N MET A 276 -8.80 -13.47 22.36
CA MET A 276 -9.89 -12.51 22.32
C MET A 276 -10.40 -12.41 20.89
N TYR A 277 -11.71 -12.30 20.73
CA TYR A 277 -12.36 -12.01 19.46
C TYR A 277 -12.93 -10.61 19.47
N CYS A 278 -12.64 -9.84 18.43
CA CYS A 278 -13.13 -8.48 18.22
C CYS A 278 -13.92 -8.44 16.92
N ALA A 279 -15.18 -8.02 16.97
CA ALA A 279 -16.03 -7.86 15.80
C ALA A 279 -16.35 -6.39 15.56
N ALA A 280 -16.36 -5.98 14.30
CA ALA A 280 -16.78 -4.65 13.86
C ALA A 280 -17.72 -4.76 12.66
N ASP A 281 -18.71 -3.87 12.59
CA ASP A 281 -19.52 -3.68 11.40
C ASP A 281 -18.81 -2.71 10.44
N PHE A 282 -18.86 -3.00 9.14
CA PHE A 282 -18.44 -2.09 8.08
C PHE A 282 -19.55 -1.99 7.03
N TYR A 283 -20.05 -0.79 6.77
CA TYR A 283 -21.11 -0.54 5.80
C TYR A 283 -20.48 0.03 4.52
N SER A 284 -20.65 -0.69 3.42
CA SER A 284 -20.14 -0.30 2.10
C SER A 284 -21.31 0.13 1.21
N PRO A 285 -21.22 1.28 0.53
CA PRO A 285 -22.33 1.77 -0.31
C PRO A 285 -22.56 0.89 -1.56
N ASP A 286 -21.50 0.26 -2.06
CA ASP A 286 -21.48 -0.60 -3.24
C ASP A 286 -20.55 -1.80 -3.04
N GLU A 287 -20.31 -2.59 -4.08
CA GLU A 287 -19.27 -3.63 -4.02
C GLU A 287 -17.90 -2.97 -4.17
N GLN A 288 -17.02 -3.18 -3.20
CA GLN A 288 -15.72 -2.49 -3.15
C GLN A 288 -14.58 -3.47 -2.93
N SER A 289 -13.55 -3.38 -3.80
CA SER A 289 -12.26 -4.05 -3.57
C SER A 289 -11.33 -3.10 -2.80
N LEU A 290 -11.07 -3.42 -1.54
CA LEU A 290 -10.32 -2.61 -0.58
C LEU A 290 -9.26 -3.47 0.12
N GLU A 291 -8.60 -2.90 1.12
CA GLU A 291 -7.69 -3.60 2.03
C GLU A 291 -8.14 -3.40 3.47
N ILE A 292 -8.11 -4.50 4.23
CA ILE A 292 -8.04 -4.44 5.69
C ILE A 292 -6.58 -4.31 6.06
N ARG A 293 -6.22 -3.21 6.74
CA ARG A 293 -4.86 -2.99 7.22
C ARG A 293 -4.81 -3.08 8.74
N LEU A 294 -3.90 -3.92 9.25
CA LEU A 294 -3.80 -4.29 10.66
C LEU A 294 -2.38 -4.03 11.17
N GLY A 295 -2.29 -3.52 12.40
CA GLY A 295 -1.09 -3.56 13.22
C GLY A 295 -1.38 -4.31 14.51
N THR A 296 -0.56 -5.30 14.85
CA THR A 296 -0.63 -6.01 16.14
C THR A 296 0.67 -6.78 16.39
N PRO A 297 1.17 -6.86 17.64
CA PRO A 297 2.28 -7.73 18.00
C PRO A 297 1.84 -9.19 18.26
N ASN A 298 0.54 -9.49 18.25
CA ASN A 298 -0.01 -10.79 18.63
C ASN A 298 -0.29 -11.67 17.40
N ALA A 299 -0.42 -12.99 17.59
CA ALA A 299 -0.86 -13.88 16.51
C ALA A 299 -2.34 -13.67 16.24
N TRP A 300 -2.76 -13.83 14.97
CA TRP A 300 -4.10 -13.40 14.58
C TRP A 300 -4.68 -14.17 13.40
N LYS A 301 -6.01 -14.14 13.32
CA LYS A 301 -6.81 -14.61 12.18
C LYS A 301 -7.93 -13.60 11.94
N ILE A 302 -8.35 -13.41 10.69
CA ILE A 302 -9.42 -12.48 10.35
C ILE A 302 -10.42 -13.10 9.38
N TRP A 303 -11.70 -12.86 9.64
CA TRP A 303 -12.82 -13.27 8.82
C TRP A 303 -13.62 -12.06 8.38
N VAL A 304 -14.24 -12.17 7.21
CA VAL A 304 -15.23 -11.20 6.72
C VAL A 304 -16.46 -11.96 6.29
N ASN A 305 -17.62 -11.61 6.86
CA ASN A 305 -18.89 -12.27 6.61
C ASN A 305 -18.83 -13.81 6.80
N GLY A 306 -18.12 -14.26 7.83
CA GLY A 306 -17.94 -15.68 8.16
C GLY A 306 -16.90 -16.43 7.32
N LYS A 307 -16.32 -15.81 6.29
CA LYS A 307 -15.25 -16.42 5.48
C LYS A 307 -13.88 -16.04 6.03
N LEU A 308 -13.05 -17.04 6.34
CA LEU A 308 -11.66 -16.82 6.71
C LEU A 308 -10.92 -16.15 5.56
N LEU A 309 -10.32 -14.99 5.84
CA LEU A 309 -9.64 -14.17 4.83
C LEU A 309 -8.12 -14.31 4.95
N PHE A 310 -7.58 -14.28 6.17
CA PHE A 310 -6.14 -14.41 6.41
C PHE A 310 -5.83 -14.89 7.82
N ALA A 311 -4.65 -15.50 7.99
CA ALA A 311 -4.17 -16.04 9.26
C ALA A 311 -2.65 -15.90 9.35
N ARG A 312 -2.14 -15.43 10.51
CA ARG A 312 -0.69 -15.37 10.80
C ARG A 312 -0.38 -15.78 12.22
N ASN A 313 0.41 -16.86 12.37
CA ASN A 313 0.85 -17.37 13.66
C ASN A 313 2.22 -16.79 14.04
N GLU A 314 2.26 -15.49 14.31
CA GLU A 314 3.49 -14.81 14.70
C GLU A 314 3.24 -13.92 15.92
N TYR A 315 4.13 -14.02 16.91
CA TYR A 315 4.07 -13.24 18.16
C TYR A 315 5.29 -12.31 18.24
N HIS A 316 5.13 -11.19 18.95
CA HIS A 316 6.19 -10.26 19.36
C HIS A 316 6.96 -9.59 18.22
N ARG A 317 6.31 -9.38 17.07
CA ARG A 317 6.91 -8.74 15.89
C ARG A 317 6.86 -7.20 15.92
N GLY A 318 6.81 -6.61 17.12
CA GLY A 318 6.48 -5.19 17.29
C GLY A 318 5.11 -4.85 16.71
N MET A 319 4.84 -3.56 16.54
CA MET A 319 3.60 -3.09 15.93
C MET A 319 3.89 -1.78 15.19
N VAL A 320 3.55 -1.76 13.90
CA VAL A 320 3.62 -0.58 13.03
C VAL A 320 2.26 -0.44 12.35
N MET A 321 1.86 0.79 12.05
CA MET A 321 0.67 1.04 11.25
C MET A 321 0.78 0.31 9.90
N ASP A 322 -0.29 -0.35 9.47
CA ASP A 322 -0.36 -1.10 8.21
C ASP A 322 0.68 -2.22 8.07
N GLN A 323 1.19 -2.77 9.19
CA GLN A 323 2.12 -3.89 9.18
C GLN A 323 1.63 -5.08 8.34
N TYR A 324 0.30 -5.26 8.31
CA TYR A 324 -0.40 -6.21 7.46
C TYR A 324 -1.38 -5.48 6.56
N SER A 325 -1.43 -5.88 5.30
CA SER A 325 -2.45 -5.44 4.33
C SER A 325 -3.07 -6.67 3.69
N VAL A 326 -4.38 -6.85 3.89
CA VAL A 326 -5.14 -8.00 3.42
C VAL A 326 -6.19 -7.53 2.42
N PRO A 327 -6.10 -7.88 1.13
CA PRO A 327 -7.13 -7.57 0.15
C PRO A 327 -8.47 -8.17 0.54
N VAL A 328 -9.55 -7.41 0.35
CA VAL A 328 -10.92 -7.83 0.66
C VAL A 328 -11.89 -7.26 -0.37
N THR A 329 -12.94 -8.00 -0.68
CA THR A 329 -14.10 -7.50 -1.41
C THR A 329 -15.28 -7.40 -0.44
N PHE A 330 -15.75 -6.19 -0.18
CA PHE A 330 -16.96 -5.96 0.60
C PHE A 330 -18.18 -5.96 -0.31
N LYS A 331 -19.27 -6.56 0.15
CA LYS A 331 -20.58 -6.48 -0.53
C LYS A 331 -21.28 -5.15 -0.18
N PRO A 332 -22.23 -4.68 -1.00
CA PRO A 332 -23.10 -3.58 -0.63
C PRO A 332 -23.81 -3.83 0.72
N GLY A 333 -23.95 -2.77 1.51
CA GLY A 333 -24.57 -2.79 2.83
C GLY A 333 -23.63 -3.28 3.93
N LYS A 334 -24.21 -3.97 4.92
CA LYS A 334 -23.50 -4.39 6.13
C LYS A 334 -22.57 -5.58 5.86
N ASN A 335 -21.32 -5.41 6.25
CA ASN A 335 -20.31 -6.44 6.36
C ASN A 335 -19.88 -6.59 7.83
N ILE A 336 -19.54 -7.80 8.25
CA ILE A 336 -19.02 -8.05 9.61
C ILE A 336 -17.58 -8.54 9.48
N ILE A 337 -16.68 -7.84 10.17
CA ILE A 337 -15.27 -8.21 10.31
C ILE A 337 -15.11 -8.84 11.67
N LEU A 338 -14.50 -10.03 11.74
CA LEU A 338 -14.13 -10.71 12.97
C LEU A 338 -12.62 -10.89 13.02
N LEU A 339 -11.99 -10.36 14.06
CA LEU A 339 -10.57 -10.49 14.33
C LEU A 339 -10.38 -11.39 15.56
N LYS A 340 -9.59 -12.45 15.40
CA LYS A 340 -9.07 -13.26 16.51
C LYS A 340 -7.66 -12.78 16.83
N LEU A 341 -7.37 -12.52 18.11
CA LEU A 341 -6.03 -12.18 18.59
C LEU A 341 -5.63 -13.15 19.70
N CYS A 342 -4.44 -13.71 19.60
CA CYS A 342 -3.92 -14.70 20.53
C CYS A 342 -2.72 -14.11 21.27
N GLN A 343 -2.75 -14.15 22.61
CA GLN A 343 -1.65 -13.77 23.47
C GLN A 343 -1.02 -15.01 24.11
N ASN A 344 0.31 -15.04 24.20
CA ASN A 344 1.05 -16.19 24.73
C ASN A 344 1.32 -16.07 26.24
N GLU A 345 2.10 -17.01 26.77
CA GLU A 345 2.43 -17.19 28.18
C GLU A 345 3.58 -16.29 28.68
N GLN A 346 4.29 -15.62 27.76
CA GLN A 346 5.50 -14.87 28.10
C GLN A 346 5.20 -13.77 29.12
N THR A 347 6.18 -13.47 29.98
CA THR A 347 6.00 -12.57 31.14
C THR A 347 6.90 -11.35 31.09
N GLU A 348 7.85 -11.34 30.17
CA GLU A 348 8.73 -10.23 29.89
C GLU A 348 7.92 -9.00 29.48
N SER A 349 8.31 -7.83 29.97
CA SER A 349 7.57 -6.58 29.77
C SER A 349 7.34 -6.25 28.29
N TRP A 350 8.30 -6.58 27.42
CA TRP A 350 8.18 -6.39 25.97
C TRP A 350 7.16 -7.31 25.30
N ALA A 351 6.84 -8.46 25.91
CA ALA A 351 5.90 -9.47 25.42
C ALA A 351 4.45 -9.24 25.92
N GLN A 352 4.22 -8.26 26.80
CA GLN A 352 2.90 -8.03 27.40
C GLN A 352 1.94 -7.22 26.52
N ARG A 353 2.40 -6.69 25.38
CA ARG A 353 1.56 -5.90 24.49
C ARG A 353 0.46 -6.78 23.90
N TYR A 354 -0.78 -6.54 24.34
CA TYR A 354 -1.96 -7.18 23.82
C TYR A 354 -2.88 -6.13 23.23
N GLN A 355 -2.62 -5.76 21.98
CA GLN A 355 -3.24 -4.59 21.37
C GLN A 355 -3.31 -4.75 19.86
N PHE A 356 -4.19 -3.97 19.25
CA PHE A 356 -4.31 -3.94 17.80
C PHE A 356 -4.83 -2.58 17.33
N GLN A 357 -4.61 -2.28 16.06
CA GLN A 357 -5.33 -1.24 15.33
C GLN A 357 -5.71 -1.80 13.97
N LEU A 358 -6.90 -1.48 13.48
CA LEU A 358 -7.37 -1.94 12.18
C LEU A 358 -8.08 -0.81 11.45
N ARG A 359 -7.75 -0.63 10.18
CA ARG A 359 -8.40 0.35 9.30
C ARG A 359 -8.79 -0.27 7.97
N ILE A 360 -9.73 0.39 7.31
CA ILE A 360 -10.10 0.08 5.92
C ILE A 360 -9.49 1.14 5.02
N ALA A 361 -8.80 0.69 3.97
CA ALA A 361 -8.11 1.57 3.04
C ALA A 361 -8.23 1.09 1.61
N ARG A 362 -8.08 2.02 0.66
CA ARG A 362 -7.76 1.66 -0.73
C ARG A 362 -6.31 1.17 -0.80
N PRO A 363 -5.91 0.44 -1.86
CA PRO A 363 -4.51 0.07 -2.09
C PRO A 363 -3.55 1.28 -2.10
N SER A 364 -4.06 2.46 -2.48
CA SER A 364 -3.32 3.73 -2.39
C SER A 364 -3.00 4.18 -0.96
N GLY A 365 -3.56 3.55 0.07
CA GLY A 365 -3.42 3.93 1.48
C GLY A 365 -4.47 4.93 1.98
N THR A 366 -5.29 5.48 1.09
CA THR A 366 -6.40 6.38 1.44
C THR A 366 -7.42 5.65 2.32
N GLY A 367 -7.76 6.21 3.48
CA GLY A 367 -8.77 5.67 4.37
C GLY A 367 -10.15 5.58 3.71
N VAL A 368 -10.93 4.57 4.06
CA VAL A 368 -12.33 4.42 3.64
C VAL A 368 -13.19 4.32 4.90
N LEU A 369 -14.20 5.19 4.98
CA LEU A 369 -15.12 5.24 6.11
C LEU A 369 -16.26 4.26 5.92
N SER A 370 -16.78 3.74 7.02
CA SER A 370 -18.02 2.97 7.02
C SER A 370 -19.22 3.91 6.85
N GLU A 371 -20.02 3.71 5.81
CA GLU A 371 -21.18 4.53 5.48
C GLU A 371 -22.47 3.84 5.94
N LYS A 372 -22.76 3.89 7.25
CA LYS A 372 -24.00 3.33 7.76
C LYS A 372 -25.17 4.15 7.20
N PRO A 373 -26.14 3.53 6.49
CA PRO A 373 -27.32 4.26 6.02
C PRO A 373 -28.01 4.91 7.22
N GLU A 374 -28.31 6.20 7.13
CA GLU A 374 -29.16 6.86 8.14
C GLU A 374 -30.47 6.07 8.21
N ALA A 375 -30.89 5.74 9.44
CA ALA A 375 -32.19 5.12 9.64
C ALA A 375 -33.23 6.11 9.13
N THR A 376 -33.88 5.78 8.01
CA THR A 376 -34.97 6.59 7.49
C THR A 376 -36.09 6.50 8.51
N THR A 377 -36.23 7.51 9.36
CA THR A 377 -37.37 7.66 10.24
C THR A 377 -38.58 7.86 9.32
N GLN A 378 -39.23 6.77 8.93
CA GLN A 378 -40.57 6.85 8.36
C GLN A 378 -41.45 7.41 9.47
N LEU A 379 -41.71 8.72 9.41
CA LEU A 379 -42.82 9.33 10.10
C LEU A 379 -44.08 8.67 9.54
N SER A 380 -44.62 7.72 10.30
CA SER A 380 -45.97 7.20 10.12
C SER A 380 -46.93 8.39 10.08
N ARG A 381 -47.58 8.59 8.94
CA ARG A 381 -48.70 9.53 8.79
C ARG A 381 -49.94 9.00 9.48
#